data_AF-A0A1G5HA17-F1
#
_entry.id   AF-A0A1G5HA17-F1
#
_cell.length_a   1.000
_cell.length_b   1.000
_cell.length_c   1.000
_cell.angle_alpha   90.00
_cell.angle_beta   90.00
_cell.angle_gamma   90.00
#
_symmetry.space_group_name_H-M   'P 1'
#
loop_
_entity.id
_entity.type
_entity.pdbx_description
1 polymer ?
#
loop_
_entity_poly.entity_id
_entity_poly.type
_entity_poly.pdbx_seq_one_letter_code
_entity_poly.pdbx_strand_id
1 'polypeptide(L)'
;MYLGSKKRILSTALLLCVAISIAADALSAMVRYVIKNTDPSLPDMMDPTLWRAESIISVFEILLIAAVFAFYHRRLEKYINLIPPEDRKQLGILQEESFGKNISALTAEDISKLMKIWAVILVGAQTAYYISSSLYRSFIIQLSELVDISNAPYDYFVSIYNNTHGFKYLGMVIAILLGITITGIFLDNTMLKVVSVVYAIVFLIAFMTLNMQSMSIFGHTVGIVWTSVLYHIIDQVGIVVLALYLRRKYPGV
;
A
#
# COMPACT_ATOMS: atom_id res chain seq x y z
N MET A 1 -12.48 23.19 -14.91
CA MET A 1 -13.04 23.59 -13.61
C MET A 1 -12.20 23.03 -12.47
N TYR A 2 -12.11 23.79 -11.39
CA TYR A 2 -11.46 23.42 -10.15
C TYR A 2 -12.48 23.07 -9.08
N LEU A 3 -12.09 22.22 -8.14
CA LEU A 3 -12.83 22.05 -6.89
C LEU A 3 -12.53 23.19 -5.94
N GLY A 4 -13.44 23.45 -5.00
CA GLY A 4 -13.14 24.35 -3.88
C GLY A 4 -12.01 23.79 -3.02
N SER A 5 -11.12 24.64 -2.54
CA SER A 5 -9.93 24.29 -1.72
C SER A 5 -10.21 23.43 -0.47
N LYS A 6 -11.45 23.47 0.05
CA LYS A 6 -11.89 22.65 1.19
C LYS A 6 -12.25 21.21 0.82
N LYS A 7 -12.45 20.90 -0.46
CA LYS A 7 -12.86 19.57 -0.95
C LYS A 7 -11.62 18.71 -1.21
N ARG A 8 -11.13 18.03 -0.17
CA ARG A 8 -9.89 17.24 -0.17
C ARG A 8 -10.15 15.77 -0.53
N ILE A 9 -10.55 15.51 -1.77
CA ILE A 9 -11.10 14.20 -2.16
C ILE A 9 -10.03 13.11 -2.17
N LEU A 10 -8.90 13.35 -2.85
CA LEU A 10 -7.86 12.34 -3.02
C LEU A 10 -7.14 12.07 -1.70
N SER A 11 -6.71 13.12 -1.00
CA SER A 11 -6.01 12.94 0.28
C SER A 11 -6.89 12.27 1.34
N THR A 12 -8.20 12.51 1.35
CA THR A 12 -9.11 11.82 2.29
C THR A 12 -9.31 10.36 1.91
N ALA A 13 -9.43 10.03 0.61
CA ALA A 13 -9.52 8.65 0.15
C ALA A 13 -8.27 7.85 0.53
N LEU A 14 -7.08 8.42 0.32
CA LEU A 14 -5.80 7.81 0.72
C LEU A 14 -5.73 7.55 2.22
N LEU A 15 -6.05 8.54 3.06
CA LEU A 15 -6.04 8.37 4.52
C LEU A 15 -7.01 7.28 4.98
N LEU A 16 -8.19 7.18 4.38
CA LEU A 16 -9.16 6.16 4.73
C LEU A 16 -8.69 4.76 4.32
N CYS A 17 -8.02 4.63 3.17
CA CYS A 17 -7.43 3.35 2.75
C CYS A 17 -6.34 2.90 3.73
N VAL A 18 -5.46 3.80 4.15
CA VAL A 18 -4.43 3.45 5.15
C VAL A 18 -5.06 3.07 6.49
N ALA A 19 -6.11 3.77 6.92
CA ALA A 19 -6.83 3.40 8.13
C ALA A 19 -7.45 2.00 8.05
N ILE A 20 -7.96 1.61 6.87
CA ILE A 20 -8.47 0.25 6.60
C ILE A 20 -7.33 -0.77 6.69
N SER A 21 -6.18 -0.52 6.05
CA SER A 21 -5.04 -1.44 6.11
C SER A 21 -4.48 -1.62 7.52
N ILE A 22 -4.30 -0.53 8.28
CA ILE A 22 -3.87 -0.60 9.69
C ILE A 22 -4.87 -1.41 10.53
N ALA A 23 -6.18 -1.22 10.30
CA ALA A 23 -7.21 -1.99 11.00
C ALA A 23 -7.18 -3.47 10.62
N ALA A 24 -6.93 -3.81 9.35
CA ALA A 24 -6.78 -5.19 8.88
C ALA A 24 -5.54 -5.87 9.50
N ASP A 25 -4.42 -5.16 9.59
CA ASP A 25 -3.21 -5.67 10.25
C ASP A 25 -3.41 -5.87 11.75
N ALA A 26 -4.07 -4.92 12.43
CA ALA A 26 -4.43 -5.05 13.83
C ALA A 26 -5.38 -6.25 14.08
N LEU A 27 -6.36 -6.44 13.19
CA LEU A 27 -7.26 -7.60 13.24
C LEU A 27 -6.50 -8.91 13.02
N SER A 28 -5.57 -8.95 12.08
CA SER A 28 -4.73 -10.12 11.81
C SER A 28 -3.84 -10.47 13.01
N ALA A 29 -3.22 -9.46 13.63
CA ALA A 29 -2.45 -9.63 14.85
C ALA A 29 -3.31 -10.15 16.02
N MET A 30 -4.53 -9.62 16.17
CA MET A 30 -5.48 -10.10 17.19
C MET A 30 -5.88 -11.56 16.94
N VAL A 31 -6.15 -11.94 15.69
CA VAL A 31 -6.45 -13.33 15.32
C VAL A 31 -5.31 -14.26 15.70
N ARG A 32 -4.06 -13.91 15.40
CA ARG A 32 -2.87 -14.69 15.80
C ARG A 32 -2.70 -14.81 17.31
N TYR A 33 -3.05 -13.76 18.04
CA TYR A 33 -2.99 -13.78 19.51
C TYR A 33 -4.03 -14.72 20.12
N VAL A 34 -5.24 -14.76 19.54
CA VAL A 34 -6.36 -15.57 20.03
C VAL A 34 -6.25 -17.03 19.57
N ILE A 35 -6.00 -17.24 18.28
CA ILE A 35 -5.82 -18.55 17.66
C ILE A 35 -4.33 -18.90 17.78
N LYS A 36 -3.96 -19.56 18.88
CA LYS A 36 -2.58 -20.04 19.05
C LYS A 36 -2.27 -21.11 18.01
N ASN A 37 -1.09 -21.00 17.40
CA ASN A 37 -0.60 -21.97 16.44
C ASN A 37 -0.59 -23.38 17.06
N THR A 38 -1.13 -24.34 16.31
CA THR A 38 -1.34 -25.72 16.76
C THR A 38 0.00 -26.45 16.96
N ASP A 39 1.04 -26.04 16.23
CA ASP A 39 2.41 -26.56 16.35
C ASP A 39 3.43 -25.40 16.39
N PRO A 40 4.08 -25.14 17.54
CA PRO A 40 5.06 -24.05 17.68
C PRO A 40 6.37 -24.29 16.92
N SER A 41 6.60 -25.50 16.39
CA SER A 41 7.77 -25.81 15.57
C SER A 41 7.62 -25.41 14.10
N LEU A 42 6.39 -25.09 13.67
CA LEU A 42 6.07 -24.71 12.30
C LEU A 42 5.73 -23.21 12.20
N PRO A 43 6.09 -22.54 11.09
CA PRO A 43 5.69 -21.15 10.85
C PRO A 43 4.15 -20.99 10.85
N ASP A 44 3.64 -19.89 11.41
CA ASP A 44 2.19 -19.60 11.50
C ASP A 44 1.44 -19.72 10.16
N MET A 45 2.10 -19.42 9.04
CA MET A 45 1.49 -19.53 7.71
C MET A 45 1.16 -20.98 7.32
N MET A 46 1.74 -21.97 7.99
CA MET A 46 1.42 -23.38 7.76
C MET A 46 0.11 -23.79 8.43
N ASP A 47 -0.30 -23.11 9.52
CA ASP A 47 -1.57 -23.37 10.20
C ASP A 47 -2.75 -23.02 9.26
N PRO A 48 -3.57 -24.01 8.85
CA PRO A 48 -4.66 -23.78 7.90
C PRO A 48 -5.75 -22.84 8.43
N THR A 49 -5.94 -22.78 9.76
CA THR A 49 -6.96 -21.94 10.39
C THR A 49 -6.52 -20.49 10.38
N LEU A 50 -5.28 -20.21 10.80
CA LEU A 50 -4.69 -18.87 10.73
C LEU A 50 -4.68 -18.36 9.29
N TRP A 51 -4.21 -19.19 8.35
CA TRP A 51 -4.16 -18.83 6.93
C TRP A 51 -5.54 -18.44 6.36
N ARG A 52 -6.59 -19.22 6.68
CA ARG A 52 -7.95 -18.92 6.23
C ARG A 52 -8.46 -17.60 6.81
N ALA A 53 -8.22 -17.35 8.10
CA ALA A 53 -8.64 -16.12 8.74
C ALA A 53 -7.95 -14.90 8.11
N GLU A 54 -6.63 -14.96 7.91
CA GLU A 54 -5.86 -13.93 7.22
C GLU A 54 -6.35 -13.70 5.79
N SER A 55 -6.63 -14.78 5.06
CA SER A 55 -7.16 -14.70 3.69
C SER A 55 -8.49 -13.96 3.64
N ILE A 56 -9.39 -14.24 4.59
CA ILE A 56 -10.68 -13.54 4.69
C ILE A 56 -10.45 -12.05 4.98
N ILE A 57 -9.56 -11.72 5.91
CA ILE A 57 -9.23 -10.33 6.27
C ILE A 57 -8.69 -9.59 5.03
N SER A 58 -7.72 -10.15 4.31
CA SER A 58 -7.14 -9.53 3.11
C SER A 58 -8.19 -9.32 2.01
N VAL A 59 -9.10 -10.27 1.79
CA VAL A 59 -10.19 -10.10 0.80
C VAL A 59 -11.10 -8.94 1.21
N PHE A 60 -11.51 -8.86 2.48
CA PHE A 60 -12.32 -7.74 2.96
C PHE A 60 -11.59 -6.40 2.85
N GLU A 61 -10.30 -6.34 3.19
CA GLU A 61 -9.47 -5.15 3.05
C GLU A 61 -9.48 -4.63 1.60
N ILE A 62 -9.19 -5.51 0.63
CA ILE A 62 -9.17 -5.18 -0.81
C ILE A 62 -10.53 -4.61 -1.25
N LEU A 63 -11.62 -5.26 -0.85
CA LEU A 63 -12.98 -4.81 -1.20
C LEU A 63 -13.32 -3.45 -0.58
N LEU A 64 -12.91 -3.20 0.67
CA LEU A 64 -13.13 -1.93 1.35
C LEU A 64 -12.32 -0.80 0.69
N ILE A 65 -11.05 -1.04 0.35
CA ILE A 65 -10.22 -0.07 -0.40
C ILE A 65 -10.89 0.28 -1.74
N ALA A 66 -11.33 -0.73 -2.50
CA ALA A 66 -12.04 -0.51 -3.76
C ALA A 66 -13.33 0.30 -3.58
N ALA A 67 -14.10 0.00 -2.53
CA ALA A 67 -15.33 0.72 -2.20
C ALA A 67 -15.07 2.19 -1.83
N VAL A 68 -13.99 2.49 -1.11
CA VAL A 68 -13.58 3.87 -0.79
C VAL A 68 -13.33 4.66 -2.06
N PHE A 69 -12.50 4.14 -2.98
CA PHE A 69 -12.21 4.84 -4.23
C PHE A 69 -13.47 4.99 -5.10
N ALA A 70 -14.31 3.96 -5.19
CA ALA A 70 -15.58 4.04 -5.92
C ALA A 70 -16.51 5.13 -5.34
N PHE A 71 -16.62 5.21 -4.01
CA PHE A 71 -17.44 6.23 -3.34
C PHE A 71 -16.92 7.65 -3.60
N TYR A 72 -15.62 7.89 -3.41
CA TYR A 72 -15.03 9.22 -3.62
C TYR A 72 -14.98 9.61 -5.10
N HIS A 73 -14.83 8.64 -6.02
CA HIS A 73 -14.94 8.88 -7.44
C HIS A 73 -16.35 9.32 -7.84
N ARG A 74 -17.40 8.61 -7.40
CA ARG A 74 -18.80 9.02 -7.63
C ARG A 74 -19.09 10.40 -7.04
N ARG A 75 -18.52 10.71 -5.87
CA ARG A 75 -18.65 12.03 -5.25
C ARG A 75 -18.00 13.13 -6.10
N LEU A 76 -16.84 12.86 -6.68
CA LEU A 76 -16.15 13.77 -7.59
C LEU A 76 -16.92 13.97 -8.90
N GLU A 77 -17.41 12.90 -9.52
CA GLU A 77 -18.21 12.97 -10.74
C GLU A 77 -19.50 13.77 -10.53
N LYS A 78 -20.16 13.61 -9.37
CA LYS A 78 -21.31 14.44 -9.01
C LYS A 78 -20.95 15.93 -9.05
N TYR A 79 -19.78 16.33 -8.54
CA TYR A 79 -19.35 17.73 -8.62
C TYR A 79 -19.04 18.18 -10.04
N ILE A 80 -18.39 17.34 -10.85
CA ILE A 80 -18.05 17.63 -12.24
C ILE A 80 -19.31 17.78 -13.10
N ASN A 81 -20.32 16.95 -12.87
CA ASN A 81 -21.55 16.91 -13.66
C ASN A 81 -22.57 17.99 -13.28
N LEU A 82 -22.32 18.81 -12.25
CA LEU A 82 -23.12 20.00 -11.98
C LEU A 82 -22.92 21.08 -13.04
N ILE A 83 -21.84 21.01 -13.82
CA ILE A 83 -21.47 21.99 -14.83
C ILE A 83 -21.46 21.31 -16.21
N PRO A 84 -22.18 21.88 -17.21
CA PRO A 84 -22.18 21.36 -18.58
C PRO A 84 -20.75 21.26 -19.14
N PRO A 85 -20.40 20.21 -19.91
CA PRO A 85 -19.05 20.00 -20.42
C PRO A 85 -18.44 21.22 -21.14
N GLU A 86 -19.24 21.89 -21.96
CA GLU A 86 -18.91 23.10 -22.72
C GLU A 86 -18.46 24.26 -21.82
N ASP A 87 -19.02 24.38 -20.62
CA ASP A 87 -18.78 25.49 -19.70
C ASP A 87 -17.58 25.24 -18.78
N ARG A 88 -17.13 23.99 -18.64
CA ARG A 88 -16.11 23.60 -17.64
C ARG A 88 -14.78 24.31 -17.83
N LYS A 89 -14.39 24.59 -19.07
CA LYS A 89 -13.13 25.29 -19.39
C LYS A 89 -13.24 26.77 -19.05
N GLN A 90 -14.29 27.44 -19.52
CA GLN A 90 -14.54 28.85 -19.24
C GLN A 90 -14.70 29.10 -17.74
N LEU A 91 -15.44 28.23 -17.05
CA LEU A 91 -15.56 28.30 -15.59
C LEU A 91 -14.23 28.12 -14.87
N GLY A 92 -13.33 27.26 -15.38
CA GLY A 92 -11.98 27.12 -14.84
C GLY A 92 -11.19 28.42 -14.88
N ILE A 93 -11.23 29.12 -16.02
CA ILE A 93 -10.57 30.41 -16.21
C ILE A 93 -11.18 31.46 -15.26
N LEU A 94 -12.52 31.56 -15.21
CA LEU A 94 -13.22 32.46 -14.30
C LEU A 94 -12.89 32.18 -12.83
N GLN A 95 -12.73 30.91 -12.45
CA GLN A 95 -12.34 30.51 -11.10
C GLN A 95 -10.92 30.95 -10.76
N GLU A 96 -9.97 30.82 -11.69
CA GLU A 96 -8.61 31.33 -11.52
C GLU A 96 -8.59 32.85 -11.35
N GLU A 97 -9.32 33.57 -12.20
CA GLU A 97 -9.44 35.03 -12.15
C GLU A 97 -10.12 35.53 -10.87
N SER A 98 -11.20 34.87 -10.44
CA SER A 98 -12.03 35.33 -9.31
C SER A 98 -11.51 34.90 -7.94
N PHE A 99 -10.96 33.68 -7.84
CA PHE A 99 -10.57 33.09 -6.55
C PHE A 99 -9.06 33.01 -6.36
N GLY A 100 -8.24 33.25 -7.40
CA GLY A 100 -6.79 33.24 -7.34
C GLY A 100 -6.25 31.99 -6.63
N LYS A 101 -5.61 32.17 -5.46
CA LYS A 101 -5.02 31.07 -4.67
C LYS A 101 -6.03 30.19 -3.91
N ASN A 102 -7.32 30.50 -3.90
CA ASN A 102 -8.35 29.79 -3.13
C ASN A 102 -9.02 28.61 -3.87
N ILE A 103 -8.54 28.28 -5.07
CA ILE A 103 -8.98 27.12 -5.86
C ILE A 103 -8.12 25.88 -5.58
N SER A 104 -8.55 24.72 -6.06
CA SER A 104 -7.72 23.51 -5.98
C SER A 104 -6.45 23.65 -6.82
N ALA A 105 -5.35 23.05 -6.36
CA ALA A 105 -4.10 23.00 -7.10
C ALA A 105 -4.18 22.17 -8.39
N LEU A 106 -5.22 21.33 -8.52
CA LEU A 106 -5.47 20.49 -9.69
C LEU A 106 -6.89 20.69 -10.18
N THR A 107 -7.09 20.48 -11.48
CA THR A 107 -8.45 20.42 -12.04
C THR A 107 -9.19 19.21 -11.47
N ALA A 108 -10.52 19.27 -11.45
CA ALA A 108 -11.33 18.14 -11.01
C ALA A 108 -11.08 16.87 -11.85
N GLU A 109 -10.72 17.04 -13.13
CA GLU A 109 -10.37 15.94 -14.03
C GLU A 109 -9.04 15.29 -13.65
N ASP A 110 -8.02 16.09 -13.32
CA ASP A 110 -6.71 15.59 -12.89
C ASP A 110 -6.81 14.85 -11.56
N ILE A 111 -7.60 15.35 -10.61
CA ILE A 111 -7.92 14.65 -9.37
C ILE A 111 -8.61 13.31 -9.67
N SER A 112 -9.51 13.27 -10.66
CA SER A 112 -10.19 12.04 -11.08
C SER A 112 -9.21 11.01 -11.66
N LYS A 113 -8.26 11.46 -12.49
CA LYS A 113 -7.19 10.61 -13.03
C LYS A 113 -6.30 10.05 -11.91
N LEU A 114 -5.84 10.90 -11.00
CA LEU A 114 -5.03 10.47 -9.85
C LEU A 114 -5.79 9.49 -8.94
N MET A 115 -7.08 9.74 -8.69
CA MET A 115 -7.93 8.81 -7.93
C MET A 115 -7.98 7.42 -8.57
N LYS A 116 -8.16 7.34 -9.89
CA LYS A 116 -8.18 6.05 -10.61
C LYS A 116 -6.83 5.35 -10.55
N ILE A 117 -5.73 6.09 -10.70
CA ILE A 117 -4.37 5.56 -10.61
C ILE A 117 -4.11 4.99 -9.22
N TRP A 118 -4.41 5.75 -8.16
CA TRP A 118 -4.25 5.28 -6.78
C TRP A 118 -5.16 4.12 -6.42
N ALA A 119 -6.39 4.07 -6.96
CA ALA A 119 -7.27 2.93 -6.79
C ALA A 119 -6.64 1.65 -7.34
N VAL A 120 -6.12 1.71 -8.58
CA VAL A 120 -5.45 0.57 -9.22
C VAL A 120 -4.19 0.18 -8.47
N ILE A 121 -3.40 1.16 -8.03
CA ILE A 121 -2.16 0.89 -7.28
C ILE A 121 -2.46 0.20 -5.96
N LEU A 122 -3.40 0.71 -5.15
CA LEU A 122 -3.64 0.14 -3.81
C LEU A 122 -4.38 -1.20 -3.88
N VAL A 123 -5.41 -1.32 -4.72
CA VAL A 123 -6.09 -2.60 -4.93
C VAL A 123 -5.14 -3.61 -5.56
N GLY A 124 -4.37 -3.19 -6.57
CA GLY A 124 -3.42 -4.04 -7.27
C GLY A 124 -2.26 -4.48 -6.39
N ALA A 125 -1.68 -3.58 -5.59
CA ALA A 125 -0.63 -3.90 -4.64
C ALA A 125 -1.12 -4.91 -3.60
N GLN A 126 -2.29 -4.70 -2.99
CA GLN A 126 -2.83 -5.67 -2.01
C GLN A 126 -3.23 -7.01 -2.64
N THR A 127 -3.74 -7.00 -3.87
CA THR A 127 -4.01 -8.24 -4.60
C THR A 127 -2.71 -8.99 -4.90
N ALA A 128 -1.68 -8.29 -5.35
CA ALA A 128 -0.35 -8.86 -5.60
C ALA A 128 0.29 -9.38 -4.31
N TYR A 129 0.14 -8.66 -3.18
CA TYR A 129 0.54 -9.12 -1.85
C TYR A 129 -0.07 -10.48 -1.53
N TYR A 130 -1.39 -10.59 -1.67
CA TYR A 130 -2.13 -11.79 -1.31
C TYR A 130 -1.77 -12.97 -2.20
N ILE A 131 -1.73 -12.77 -3.52
CA ILE A 131 -1.30 -13.81 -4.48
C ILE A 131 0.13 -14.28 -4.16
N SER A 132 1.05 -13.34 -3.97
CA SER A 132 2.45 -13.67 -3.67
C SER A 132 2.58 -14.40 -2.34
N SER A 133 1.78 -14.04 -1.33
CA SER A 133 1.71 -14.76 -0.05
C SER A 133 1.20 -16.19 -0.22
N SER A 134 0.16 -16.39 -1.03
CA SER A 134 -0.39 -17.71 -1.30
C SER A 134 0.59 -18.60 -2.06
N LEU A 135 1.26 -18.05 -3.06
CA LEU A 135 2.31 -18.77 -3.81
C LEU A 135 3.49 -19.11 -2.91
N TYR A 136 3.90 -18.16 -2.06
CA TYR A 136 4.95 -18.36 -1.08
C TYR A 136 4.59 -19.47 -0.10
N ARG A 137 3.38 -19.48 0.46
CA ARG A 137 2.91 -20.56 1.34
C ARG A 137 2.96 -21.91 0.64
N SER A 138 2.44 -22.02 -0.58
CA SER A 138 2.48 -23.26 -1.36
C SER A 138 3.92 -23.72 -1.62
N PHE A 139 4.81 -22.80 -1.94
CA PHE A 139 6.24 -23.07 -2.11
C PHE A 139 6.86 -23.62 -0.83
N ILE A 140 6.59 -23.01 0.33
CA ILE A 140 7.11 -23.48 1.62
C ILE A 140 6.56 -24.86 1.98
N ILE A 141 5.27 -25.14 1.76
CA ILE A 141 4.68 -26.47 2.00
C ILE A 141 5.40 -27.54 1.15
N GLN A 142 5.55 -27.29 -0.15
CA GLN A 142 6.25 -28.23 -1.05
C GLN A 142 7.72 -28.41 -0.67
N LEU A 143 8.39 -27.33 -0.27
CA LEU A 143 9.77 -27.39 0.19
C LEU A 143 9.90 -28.22 1.48
N SER A 144 8.98 -28.05 2.43
CA SER A 144 8.93 -28.83 3.67
C SER A 144 8.62 -30.31 3.45
N GLU A 145 7.90 -30.67 2.37
CA GLU A 145 7.66 -32.07 1.98
C GLU A 145 8.89 -32.72 1.31
N LEU A 146 9.69 -31.94 0.59
CA LEU A 146 10.86 -32.42 -0.15
C LEU A 146 12.13 -32.49 0.70
N VAL A 147 12.24 -31.62 1.70
CA VAL A 147 13.36 -31.57 2.62
C VAL A 147 12.99 -32.38 3.85
N ASP A 148 13.69 -33.49 4.10
CA ASP A 148 13.61 -34.17 5.39
C ASP A 148 14.17 -33.20 6.45
N ILE A 149 13.27 -32.46 7.10
CA ILE A 149 13.61 -31.42 8.10
C ILE A 149 14.44 -32.04 9.25
N SER A 150 14.36 -33.37 9.43
CA SER A 150 15.17 -34.15 10.38
C SER A 150 16.64 -34.29 9.97
N ASN A 151 16.97 -34.24 8.67
CA ASN A 151 18.26 -34.67 8.11
C ASN A 151 18.97 -33.64 7.22
N ALA A 152 18.25 -32.64 6.67
CA ALA A 152 18.88 -31.50 6.02
C ALA A 152 19.34 -30.47 7.06
N PRO A 153 20.44 -29.74 6.86
CA PRO A 153 20.81 -28.67 7.77
C PRO A 153 19.69 -27.63 7.71
N TYR A 154 18.94 -27.49 8.81
CA TYR A 154 17.87 -26.53 9.01
C TYR A 154 18.22 -25.12 8.46
N ASP A 155 19.50 -24.75 8.52
CA ASP A 155 20.07 -23.52 7.99
C ASP A 155 19.88 -23.32 6.47
N TYR A 156 19.91 -24.38 5.66
CA TYR A 156 19.64 -24.28 4.22
C TYR A 156 18.16 -23.99 3.94
N PHE A 157 17.26 -24.63 4.67
CA PHE A 157 15.82 -24.36 4.57
C PHE A 157 15.50 -22.92 4.96
N VAL A 158 16.05 -22.46 6.09
CA VAL A 158 15.93 -21.08 6.56
C VAL A 158 16.52 -20.10 5.52
N SER A 159 17.66 -20.40 4.91
CA SER A 159 18.27 -19.56 3.87
C SER A 159 17.39 -19.43 2.62
N ILE A 160 16.80 -20.53 2.13
CA ILE A 160 15.87 -20.51 0.97
C ILE A 160 14.59 -19.74 1.33
N TYR A 161 14.03 -20.00 2.50
CA TYR A 161 12.86 -19.29 3.03
C TYR A 161 13.13 -17.77 3.08
N ASN A 162 14.32 -17.37 3.55
CA ASN A 162 14.71 -15.97 3.69
C ASN A 162 14.91 -15.27 2.34
N ASN A 163 15.62 -15.90 1.39
CA ASN A 163 15.91 -15.32 0.08
C ASN A 163 14.65 -15.14 -0.78
N THR A 164 13.63 -15.97 -0.58
CA THR A 164 12.38 -15.91 -1.34
C THR A 164 11.35 -14.95 -0.73
N HIS A 165 11.43 -14.67 0.59
CA HIS A 165 10.49 -13.78 1.27
C HIS A 165 10.52 -12.34 0.75
N GLY A 166 11.71 -11.82 0.40
CA GLY A 166 11.89 -10.46 -0.09
C GLY A 166 11.20 -10.17 -1.42
N PHE A 167 11.11 -11.17 -2.32
CA PHE A 167 10.54 -11.01 -3.66
C PHE A 167 9.07 -10.61 -3.66
N LYS A 168 8.33 -11.01 -2.61
CA LYS A 168 6.93 -10.62 -2.42
C LYS A 168 6.75 -9.10 -2.44
N TYR A 169 7.69 -8.34 -1.86
CA TYR A 169 7.56 -6.89 -1.65
C TYR A 169 7.94 -6.02 -2.85
N LEU A 170 8.77 -6.54 -3.75
CA LEU A 170 9.35 -5.77 -4.85
C LEU A 170 8.28 -5.14 -5.76
N GLY A 171 7.33 -5.94 -6.25
CA GLY A 171 6.29 -5.45 -7.16
C GLY A 171 5.38 -4.39 -6.54
N MET A 172 5.07 -4.53 -5.24
CA MET A 172 4.21 -3.59 -4.53
C MET A 172 4.92 -2.28 -4.23
N VAL A 173 6.20 -2.34 -3.83
CA VAL A 173 7.02 -1.13 -3.66
C VAL A 173 7.11 -0.36 -4.97
N ILE A 174 7.35 -1.03 -6.10
CA ILE A 174 7.36 -0.40 -7.42
C ILE A 174 6.03 0.31 -7.71
N ALA A 175 4.90 -0.36 -7.43
CA ALA A 175 3.57 0.23 -7.64
C ALA A 175 3.34 1.50 -6.81
N ILE A 176 3.69 1.48 -5.51
CA ILE A 176 3.54 2.65 -4.62
C ILE A 176 4.45 3.80 -5.09
N LEU A 177 5.70 3.50 -5.45
CA LEU A 177 6.65 4.51 -5.94
C LEU A 177 6.23 5.13 -7.28
N LEU A 178 5.62 4.34 -8.17
CA LEU A 178 4.97 4.86 -9.37
C LEU A 178 3.83 5.81 -9.01
N GLY A 179 2.98 5.46 -8.04
CA GLY A 179 1.91 6.34 -7.55
C GLY A 179 2.43 7.68 -7.03
N ILE A 180 3.48 7.67 -6.21
CA ILE A 180 4.14 8.89 -5.71
C ILE A 180 4.73 9.71 -6.87
N THR A 181 5.40 9.05 -7.81
CA THR A 181 6.06 9.72 -8.95
C THR A 181 5.04 10.36 -9.88
N ILE A 182 3.96 9.64 -10.24
CA ILE A 182 2.87 10.16 -11.07
C ILE A 182 2.19 11.34 -10.36
N THR A 183 1.94 11.22 -9.05
CA THR A 183 1.41 12.35 -8.26
C THR A 183 2.35 13.56 -8.32
N GLY A 184 3.66 13.32 -8.24
CA GLY A 184 4.68 14.35 -8.40
C GLY A 184 4.70 14.98 -9.80
N ILE A 185 4.40 14.23 -10.85
CA ILE A 185 4.28 14.76 -12.23
C ILE A 185 3.05 15.67 -12.34
N PHE A 186 1.88 15.22 -11.88
CA PHE A 186 0.64 16.01 -11.93
C PHE A 186 0.74 17.33 -11.17
N LEU A 187 1.46 17.34 -10.04
CA LEU A 187 1.61 18.51 -9.18
C LEU A 187 2.85 19.37 -9.51
N ASP A 188 3.57 19.02 -10.58
CA ASP A 188 4.91 19.53 -10.91
C ASP A 188 5.84 19.64 -9.67
N ASN A 189 5.88 18.58 -8.87
CA ASN A 189 6.60 18.54 -7.61
C ASN A 189 7.89 17.73 -7.72
N THR A 190 9.02 18.43 -7.81
CA THR A 190 10.36 17.80 -7.82
C THR A 190 10.69 17.03 -6.54
N MET A 191 10.21 17.49 -5.38
CA MET A 191 10.47 16.80 -4.10
C MET A 191 9.81 15.41 -4.04
N LEU A 192 8.57 15.26 -4.51
CA LEU A 192 7.91 13.94 -4.58
C LEU A 192 8.66 12.99 -5.51
N LYS A 193 9.13 13.48 -6.67
CA LYS A 193 9.93 12.72 -7.64
C LYS A 193 11.29 12.30 -7.03
N VAL A 194 11.95 13.18 -6.27
CA VAL A 194 13.22 12.86 -5.61
C VAL A 194 13.02 11.85 -4.47
N VAL A 195 11.99 12.04 -3.65
CA VAL A 195 11.70 11.11 -2.54
C VAL A 195 11.42 9.69 -3.06
N SER A 196 10.67 9.54 -4.15
CA SER A 196 10.42 8.21 -4.72
C SER A 196 11.71 7.55 -5.22
N VAL A 197 12.61 8.29 -5.86
CA VAL A 197 13.92 7.78 -6.30
C VAL A 197 14.81 7.40 -5.12
N VAL A 198 14.93 8.27 -4.11
CA VAL A 198 15.73 7.98 -2.90
C VAL A 198 15.20 6.73 -2.21
N TYR A 199 13.89 6.61 -2.05
CA TYR A 199 13.29 5.43 -1.46
C TYR A 199 13.56 4.17 -2.29
N ALA A 200 13.45 4.24 -3.63
CA ALA A 200 13.77 3.12 -4.51
C ALA A 200 15.21 2.62 -4.29
N ILE A 201 16.17 3.54 -4.19
CA ILE A 201 17.58 3.22 -3.95
C ILE A 201 17.75 2.56 -2.58
N VAL A 202 17.14 3.11 -1.52
CA VAL A 202 17.19 2.52 -0.17
C VAL A 202 16.60 1.10 -0.17
N PHE A 203 15.46 0.91 -0.84
CA PHE A 203 14.83 -0.40 -0.97
C PHE A 203 15.72 -1.39 -1.73
N LEU A 204 16.35 -0.98 -2.84
CA LEU A 204 17.26 -1.83 -3.61
C LEU A 204 18.50 -2.21 -2.80
N ILE A 205 19.09 -1.28 -2.05
CA ILE A 205 20.21 -1.56 -1.15
C ILE A 205 19.78 -2.58 -0.10
N ALA A 206 18.62 -2.40 0.53
CA ALA A 206 18.08 -3.35 1.49
C ALA A 206 17.82 -4.72 0.86
N PHE A 207 17.26 -4.76 -0.34
CA PHE A 207 16.97 -5.99 -1.07
C PHE A 207 18.24 -6.75 -1.46
N MET A 208 19.32 -6.05 -1.83
CA MET A 208 20.57 -6.67 -2.25
C MET A 208 21.51 -7.03 -1.10
N THR A 209 21.46 -6.31 0.02
CA THR A 209 22.49 -6.41 1.07
C THR A 209 21.97 -6.83 2.43
N LEU A 210 20.68 -6.66 2.73
CA LEU A 210 20.13 -6.96 4.06
C LEU A 210 19.41 -8.32 4.04
N ASN A 211 20.13 -9.34 4.51
CA ASN A 211 19.54 -10.63 4.84
C ASN A 211 18.60 -10.53 6.06
N MET A 212 17.73 -11.53 6.22
CA MET A 212 16.89 -11.64 7.42
C MET A 212 17.76 -11.69 8.68
N GLN A 213 17.44 -10.87 9.67
CA GLN A 213 18.10 -10.86 10.97
C GLN A 213 17.16 -11.42 12.03
N SER A 214 17.57 -12.46 12.73
CA SER A 214 16.81 -13.00 13.86
C SER A 214 17.08 -12.15 15.11
N MET A 215 16.03 -11.62 15.74
CA MET A 215 16.09 -10.90 17.01
C MET A 215 15.26 -11.63 18.07
N SER A 216 15.75 -11.67 19.31
CA SER A 216 14.97 -12.19 20.45
C SER A 216 14.17 -11.05 21.08
N ILE A 217 12.84 -11.11 20.98
CA ILE A 217 11.91 -10.11 21.51
C ILE A 217 10.92 -10.83 22.42
N PHE A 218 10.83 -10.42 23.69
CA PHE A 218 9.94 -11.02 24.70
C PHE A 218 10.03 -12.55 24.83
N GLY A 219 11.23 -13.12 24.65
CA GLY A 219 11.45 -14.57 24.73
C GLY A 219 11.08 -15.36 23.45
N HIS A 220 10.69 -14.67 22.39
CA HIS A 220 10.43 -15.25 21.07
C HIS A 220 11.49 -14.81 20.06
N THR A 221 11.96 -15.73 19.22
CA THR A 221 12.84 -15.41 18.09
C THR A 221 12.00 -14.92 16.91
N VAL A 222 12.18 -13.66 16.53
CA VAL A 222 11.50 -13.03 15.41
C VAL A 222 12.51 -12.79 14.29
N GLY A 223 12.22 -13.33 13.10
CA GLY A 223 12.98 -13.03 11.89
C GLY A 223 12.54 -11.70 11.30
N ILE A 224 13.44 -10.71 11.24
CA ILE A 224 13.19 -9.41 10.64
C ILE A 224 13.73 -9.42 9.20
N VAL A 225 12.82 -9.29 8.24
CA VAL A 225 13.16 -9.10 6.83
C VAL A 225 13.08 -7.61 6.52
N TRP A 226 14.23 -6.95 6.33
CA TRP A 226 14.29 -5.49 6.15
C TRP A 226 13.49 -4.96 4.96
N THR A 227 13.37 -5.74 3.88
CA THR A 227 12.52 -5.37 2.73
C THR A 227 11.03 -5.35 3.09
N SER A 228 10.58 -6.23 3.99
CA SER A 228 9.22 -6.20 4.54
C SER A 228 9.01 -4.96 5.41
N VAL A 229 9.95 -4.66 6.31
CA VAL A 229 9.91 -3.47 7.17
C VAL A 229 9.80 -2.20 6.34
N LEU A 230 10.68 -2.05 5.34
CA LEU A 230 10.65 -0.90 4.45
C LEU A 230 9.31 -0.81 3.73
N TYR A 231 8.83 -1.90 3.15
CA TYR A 231 7.53 -1.94 2.47
C TYR A 231 6.39 -1.46 3.38
N HIS A 232 6.26 -2.00 4.59
CA HIS A 232 5.19 -1.59 5.51
C HIS A 232 5.33 -0.11 5.94
N ILE A 233 6.56 0.40 6.09
CA ILE A 233 6.79 1.82 6.35
C ILE A 233 6.28 2.68 5.19
N ILE A 234 6.57 2.35 3.93
CA ILE A 234 6.12 3.18 2.80
C ILE A 234 4.62 3.06 2.56
N ASP A 235 4.06 1.85 2.71
CA ASP A 235 2.65 1.57 2.48
C ASP A 235 1.76 2.24 3.53
N GLN A 236 2.12 2.14 4.82
CA GLN A 236 1.33 2.75 5.88
C GLN A 236 1.78 4.19 6.14
N VAL A 237 3.00 4.36 6.66
CA VAL A 237 3.50 5.68 7.12
C VAL A 237 3.71 6.60 5.92
N GLY A 238 4.29 6.10 4.84
CA GLY A 238 4.57 6.87 3.64
C GLY A 238 3.30 7.42 2.98
N ILE A 239 2.24 6.62 2.86
CA ILE A 239 0.96 7.08 2.31
C ILE A 239 0.27 8.06 3.26
N VAL A 240 0.32 7.87 4.58
CA VAL A 240 -0.17 8.89 5.53
C VAL A 240 0.58 10.21 5.33
N VAL A 241 1.91 10.17 5.32
CA VAL A 241 2.75 11.36 5.13
C VAL A 241 2.44 12.03 3.80
N LEU A 242 2.31 11.27 2.71
CA LEU A 242 1.89 11.79 1.41
C LEU A 242 0.53 12.47 1.51
N ALA A 243 -0.48 11.82 2.07
CA ALA A 243 -1.83 12.36 2.12
C ALA A 243 -1.90 13.64 2.99
N LEU A 244 -1.16 13.68 4.11
CA LEU A 244 -1.03 14.88 4.94
C LEU A 244 -0.27 16.00 4.22
N TYR A 245 0.79 15.65 3.49
CA TYR A 245 1.56 16.60 2.67
C TYR A 245 0.69 17.22 1.57
N LEU A 246 -0.06 16.40 0.83
CA LEU A 246 -1.03 16.86 -0.17
C LEU A 246 -2.06 17.79 0.47
N ARG A 247 -2.67 17.38 1.57
CA ARG A 247 -3.65 18.16 2.32
C ARG A 247 -3.14 19.52 2.80
N ARG A 248 -1.85 19.63 3.13
CA ARG A 248 -1.23 20.86 3.65
C ARG A 248 -0.72 21.77 2.54
N LYS A 249 -0.06 21.22 1.51
CA LYS A 249 0.63 21.99 0.47
C LYS A 249 -0.24 22.26 -0.76
N TYR A 250 -1.20 21.39 -1.05
CA TYR A 250 -2.01 21.40 -2.26
C TYR A 250 -3.51 21.52 -1.94
N PRO A 251 -4.07 22.74 -1.96
CA PRO A 251 -5.50 22.95 -1.69
C PRO A 251 -6.38 22.09 -2.60
N GLY A 252 -7.46 21.52 -2.05
CA GLY A 252 -8.43 20.73 -2.79
C GLY A 252 -7.97 19.36 -3.31
N VAL A 253 -6.73 18.92 -3.00
CA VAL A 253 -6.22 17.58 -3.35
C VAL A 253 -6.49 16.61 -2.21
#